data_AF-H0F028-F1
#
_entry.id   AF-H0F028-F1
#
_cell.length_a   1.000
_cell.length_b   1.000
_cell.length_c   1.000
_cell.angle_alpha   90.00
_cell.angle_beta   90.00
_cell.angle_gamma   90.00
#
_symmetry.space_group_name_H-M   'P 1'
#
loop_
_entity.id
_entity.type
_entity.pdbx_description
1 polymer ?
#
loop_
_entity_poly.entity_id
_entity_poly.type
_entity_poly.pdbx_seq_one_letter_code
_entity_poly.pdbx_strand_id
1 'polypeptide(L)'
;MLASDEEIAYAWRDLPRELREIPADLRDALIARMCVAVSTGLFDGAINYAWNAAIIQLRNKVKNFGLPIVAQILQADFEEKHLLELQDSRLLDLCLKLNLITEDGFFFLDQCRDIRNNYSAAHPTIGSVNDREFVTFLNRCVRYALADTSSPRGVDIGAFISALKGARFTSNQFDVWVQRLNDTHDAQRQLLVGMVHGIYCDPNASEPSRLNSLDICESLKTAFNAATRSDLVIKHSEYAAKGDEQRHTASLQFFEKLGLLSLLNESEQHAVFYRATERLWNAHNGMNNFYNEPAFAERLYEISQQGAVPETVQEHFVQTICCAYVGNGYGVSWAAAATYEKLIQSFSPREIATMIRLAASSHTVLGRRVASLASCRQRFKQALQLIDAASVPSGVKAWYDHLMA
;
A
#
# COMPACT_ATOMS: atom_id res chain seq x y z
N MET A 1 17.19 -9.56 -50.87
CA MET A 1 16.36 -9.63 -52.09
C MET A 1 15.24 -8.63 -51.87
N LEU A 2 14.99 -7.71 -52.81
CA LEU A 2 13.93 -6.70 -52.62
C LEU A 2 12.56 -7.36 -52.80
N ALA A 3 11.59 -6.94 -51.97
CA ALA A 3 10.21 -7.38 -52.07
C ALA A 3 9.58 -6.95 -53.41
N SER A 4 8.53 -7.65 -53.81
CA SER A 4 7.77 -7.30 -55.02
C SER A 4 6.96 -6.01 -54.85
N ASP A 5 6.63 -5.34 -55.96
CA ASP A 5 5.82 -4.10 -55.94
C ASP A 5 4.46 -4.31 -55.27
N GLU A 6 3.88 -5.50 -55.40
CA GLU A 6 2.60 -5.87 -54.75
C GLU A 6 2.75 -5.94 -53.23
N GLU A 7 3.80 -6.60 -52.73
CA GLU A 7 4.09 -6.66 -51.29
C GLU A 7 4.39 -5.28 -50.70
N ILE A 8 5.14 -4.44 -51.42
CA ILE A 8 5.40 -3.05 -51.02
C ILE A 8 4.08 -2.29 -50.88
N ALA A 9 3.18 -2.40 -51.86
CA ALA A 9 1.89 -1.70 -51.82
C ALA A 9 1.01 -2.14 -50.65
N TYR A 10 0.96 -3.43 -50.34
CA TYR A 10 0.20 -3.95 -49.19
C TYR A 10 0.79 -3.48 -47.85
N ALA A 11 2.11 -3.59 -47.68
CA ALA A 11 2.78 -3.10 -46.48
C ALA A 11 2.53 -1.59 -46.28
N TRP A 12 2.60 -0.80 -47.35
CA TRP A 12 2.40 0.65 -47.32
C TRP A 12 0.97 1.05 -46.95
N ARG A 13 -0.02 0.26 -47.36
CA ARG A 13 -1.43 0.49 -47.05
C ARG A 13 -1.72 0.27 -45.57
N ASP A 14 -1.11 -0.73 -44.95
CA ASP A 14 -1.43 -1.14 -43.58
C ASP A 14 -0.60 -0.38 -42.53
N LEU A 15 0.59 0.13 -42.92
CA LEU A 15 1.52 0.86 -42.05
C LEU A 15 0.92 2.06 -41.28
N PRO A 16 0.05 2.92 -41.86
CA PRO A 16 -0.54 4.05 -41.14
C PRO A 16 -1.41 3.66 -39.96
N ARG A 17 -1.92 2.42 -39.91
CA ARG A 17 -2.64 1.90 -38.75
C ARG A 17 -1.68 1.68 -37.58
N GLU A 18 -0.58 0.98 -37.81
CA GLU A 18 0.41 0.67 -36.78
C GLU A 18 1.13 1.93 -36.29
N LEU A 19 1.49 2.85 -37.20
CA LEU A 19 2.15 4.11 -36.83
C LEU A 19 1.30 5.00 -35.91
N ARG A 20 -0.04 4.95 -36.02
CA ARG A 20 -0.93 5.76 -35.18
C ARG A 20 -0.88 5.37 -33.71
N GLU A 21 -0.65 4.08 -33.43
CA GLU A 21 -0.55 3.54 -32.08
C GLU A 21 0.80 3.83 -31.42
N ILE A 22 1.82 4.25 -32.20
CA ILE A 22 3.12 4.68 -31.67
C ILE A 22 2.99 6.12 -31.15
N PRO A 23 3.35 6.42 -29.89
CA PRO A 23 3.44 7.77 -29.34
C PRO A 23 4.28 8.71 -30.21
N ALA A 24 3.89 9.99 -30.30
CA ALA A 24 4.49 10.93 -31.24
C ALA A 24 6.00 11.18 -30.98
N ASP A 25 6.40 11.13 -29.72
CA ASP A 25 7.79 11.24 -29.25
C ASP A 25 8.66 10.05 -29.64
N LEU A 26 8.07 8.87 -29.86
CA LEU A 26 8.78 7.66 -30.28
C LEU A 26 8.83 7.48 -31.81
N ARG A 27 8.17 8.35 -32.59
CA ARG A 27 8.24 8.37 -34.07
C ARG A 27 9.51 9.08 -34.55
N ASP A 28 10.65 8.57 -34.10
CA ASP A 28 11.96 9.15 -34.31
C ASP A 28 12.59 8.75 -35.66
N ALA A 29 13.89 9.01 -35.80
CA ALA A 29 14.65 8.68 -37.00
C ALA A 29 14.64 7.18 -37.34
N LEU A 30 14.50 6.28 -36.36
CA LEU A 30 14.44 4.82 -36.62
C LEU A 30 13.12 4.44 -37.27
N ILE A 31 12.00 4.96 -36.76
CA ILE A 31 10.68 4.75 -37.36
C ILE A 31 10.62 5.36 -38.77
N ALA A 32 11.22 6.53 -38.99
CA ALA A 32 11.33 7.12 -40.31
C ALA A 32 12.16 6.26 -41.27
N ARG A 33 13.34 5.76 -40.84
CA ARG A 33 14.18 4.85 -41.63
C ARG A 33 13.51 3.52 -41.92
N MET A 34 12.74 3.00 -40.97
CA MET A 34 11.89 1.82 -41.16
C MET A 34 10.91 2.07 -42.31
N CYS A 35 10.20 3.21 -42.31
CA CYS A 35 9.29 3.55 -43.41
C CYS A 35 10.07 3.57 -44.73
N VAL A 36 11.18 4.30 -44.82
CA VAL A 36 11.98 4.33 -46.07
C VAL A 36 12.38 2.93 -46.53
N ALA A 37 12.81 2.05 -45.62
CA ALA A 37 13.16 0.67 -45.96
C ALA A 37 11.95 -0.13 -46.48
N VAL A 38 10.77 0.04 -45.89
CA VAL A 38 9.54 -0.59 -46.40
C VAL A 38 9.17 -0.04 -47.79
N SER A 39 9.40 1.25 -48.08
CA SER A 39 9.07 1.87 -49.38
C SER A 39 9.92 1.33 -50.53
N THR A 40 11.12 0.85 -50.21
CA THR A 40 12.05 0.28 -51.18
C THR A 40 11.99 -1.25 -51.22
N GLY A 41 11.08 -1.88 -50.46
CA GLY A 41 10.95 -3.33 -50.38
C GLY A 41 12.06 -4.02 -49.56
N LEU A 42 12.77 -3.29 -48.71
CA LEU A 42 13.83 -3.79 -47.84
C LEU A 42 13.27 -4.14 -46.45
N PHE A 43 12.43 -5.18 -46.39
CA PHE A 43 11.72 -5.57 -45.16
C PHE A 43 12.64 -6.12 -44.06
N ASP A 44 13.77 -6.74 -44.41
CA ASP A 44 14.83 -7.14 -43.49
C ASP A 44 15.44 -5.93 -42.76
N GLY A 45 15.69 -4.84 -43.50
CA GLY A 45 16.13 -3.57 -42.94
C GLY A 45 15.05 -2.94 -42.06
N ALA A 46 13.79 -2.97 -42.50
CA ALA A 46 12.66 -2.45 -41.74
C ALA A 46 12.47 -3.17 -40.39
N ILE A 47 12.56 -4.50 -40.36
CA ILE A 47 12.54 -5.30 -39.12
C ILE A 47 13.62 -4.84 -38.15
N ASN A 48 14.85 -4.63 -38.64
CA ASN A 48 15.94 -4.20 -37.78
C ASN A 48 15.69 -2.81 -37.17
N TYR A 49 15.18 -1.86 -37.96
CA TYR A 49 14.85 -0.52 -37.44
C TYR A 49 13.70 -0.55 -36.44
N ALA A 50 12.62 -1.29 -36.72
CA ALA A 50 11.49 -1.45 -35.80
C ALA A 50 11.91 -2.11 -34.49
N TRP A 51 12.72 -3.17 -34.56
CA TRP A 51 13.26 -3.86 -33.39
C TRP A 51 14.15 -2.96 -32.54
N ASN A 52 15.06 -2.19 -33.17
CA ASN A 52 15.93 -1.28 -32.45
C ASN A 52 15.13 -0.20 -31.71
N ALA A 53 14.08 0.35 -32.32
CA ALA A 53 13.18 1.29 -31.66
C ALA A 53 12.50 0.65 -30.43
N ALA A 54 12.01 -0.60 -30.57
CA ALA A 54 11.41 -1.34 -29.46
C ALA A 54 12.40 -1.58 -28.30
N ILE A 55 13.64 -2.01 -28.61
CA ILE A 55 14.68 -2.25 -27.60
C ILE A 55 15.06 -0.96 -26.87
N ILE A 56 15.24 0.15 -27.59
CA ILE A 56 15.52 1.45 -26.96
C ILE A 56 14.40 1.81 -25.99
N GLN A 57 13.14 1.63 -26.41
CA GLN A 57 12.01 1.97 -25.54
C GLN A 57 11.92 1.05 -24.32
N LEU A 58 12.19 -0.25 -24.44
CA LEU A 58 12.26 -1.16 -23.30
C LEU A 58 13.37 -0.75 -22.32
N ARG A 59 14.56 -0.36 -22.80
CA ARG A 59 15.63 0.18 -21.95
C ARG A 59 15.19 1.48 -21.25
N ASN A 60 14.49 2.38 -21.96
CA ASN A 60 13.93 3.58 -21.36
C ASN A 60 12.90 3.25 -20.26
N LYS A 61 12.04 2.24 -20.46
CA LYS A 61 11.11 1.76 -19.43
C LYS A 61 11.85 1.27 -18.18
N VAL A 62 12.93 0.49 -18.34
CA VAL A 62 13.78 0.06 -17.22
C VAL A 62 14.47 1.24 -16.53
N LYS A 63 14.97 2.21 -17.31
CA LYS A 63 15.60 3.43 -16.77
C LYS A 63 14.61 4.26 -15.95
N ASN A 64 13.39 4.45 -16.46
CA ASN A 64 12.32 5.18 -15.80
C ASN A 64 11.78 4.45 -14.57
N PHE A 65 11.85 3.11 -14.54
CA PHE A 65 11.54 2.32 -13.35
C PHE A 65 12.54 2.60 -12.20
N GLY A 66 13.79 2.91 -12.52
CA GLY A 66 14.83 3.36 -11.59
C GLY A 66 15.93 2.32 -11.38
N LEU A 67 17.14 2.61 -11.88
CA LEU A 67 18.29 1.70 -11.84
C LEU A 67 18.72 1.24 -10.44
N PRO A 68 18.74 2.10 -9.38
CA PRO A 68 19.10 1.65 -8.03
C PRO A 68 18.18 0.55 -7.48
N ILE A 69 16.96 0.51 -7.98
CA ILE A 69 15.91 -0.40 -7.53
C ILE A 69 15.98 -1.69 -8.31
N VAL A 70 16.24 -1.59 -9.61
CA VAL A 70 16.60 -2.74 -10.43
C VAL A 70 17.81 -3.47 -9.82
N ALA A 71 18.83 -2.74 -9.36
CA ALA A 71 19.98 -3.30 -8.64
C ALA A 71 19.55 -4.07 -7.37
N GLN A 72 18.63 -3.49 -6.58
CA GLN A 72 18.10 -4.13 -5.38
C GLN A 72 17.31 -5.40 -5.67
N ILE A 73 16.44 -5.38 -6.69
CA ILE A 73 15.62 -6.54 -7.10
C ILE A 73 16.52 -7.67 -7.64
N LEU A 74 17.54 -7.31 -8.42
CA LEU A 74 18.50 -8.26 -8.96
C LEU A 74 19.53 -8.73 -7.93
N GLN A 75 19.60 -8.10 -6.76
CA GLN A 75 20.64 -8.29 -5.75
C GLN A 75 22.05 -8.21 -6.33
N ALA A 76 22.24 -7.31 -7.29
CA ALA A 76 23.47 -7.15 -8.05
C ALA A 76 23.71 -5.68 -8.38
N ASP A 77 24.96 -5.29 -8.58
CA ASP A 77 25.28 -3.94 -9.01
C ASP A 77 24.72 -3.69 -10.42
N PHE A 78 23.84 -2.69 -10.56
CA PHE A 78 23.12 -2.41 -11.80
C PHE A 78 23.11 -0.92 -12.11
N GLU A 79 24.01 -0.52 -13.01
CA GLU A 79 24.19 0.84 -13.49
C GLU A 79 23.71 0.97 -14.94
N GLU A 80 23.67 2.20 -15.44
CA GLU A 80 23.23 2.49 -16.81
C GLU A 80 24.08 1.77 -17.86
N LYS A 81 25.39 1.62 -17.61
CA LYS A 81 26.29 0.83 -18.47
C LYS A 81 25.85 -0.64 -18.58
N HIS A 82 25.47 -1.26 -17.46
CA HIS A 82 24.97 -2.64 -17.44
C HIS A 82 23.65 -2.75 -18.21
N LEU A 83 22.79 -1.74 -18.08
CA LEU A 83 21.55 -1.68 -18.87
C LEU A 83 21.83 -1.53 -20.37
N LEU A 84 22.87 -0.82 -20.81
CA LEU A 84 23.17 -0.65 -22.24
C LEU A 84 23.83 -1.89 -22.85
N GLU A 85 24.67 -2.60 -22.09
CA GLU A 85 25.39 -3.80 -22.54
C GLU A 85 24.54 -5.08 -22.49
N LEU A 86 23.37 -5.02 -21.85
CA LEU A 86 22.43 -6.13 -21.74
C LEU A 86 21.99 -6.64 -23.12
N GLN A 87 22.15 -7.95 -23.34
CA GLN A 87 21.60 -8.62 -24.52
C GLN A 87 20.07 -8.52 -24.55
N ASP A 88 19.49 -8.43 -25.74
CA ASP A 88 18.04 -8.26 -25.93
C ASP A 88 17.22 -9.36 -25.23
N SER A 89 17.69 -10.61 -25.22
CA SER A 89 17.08 -11.73 -24.49
C SER A 89 16.99 -11.45 -22.99
N ARG A 90 18.09 -11.01 -22.40
CA ARG A 90 18.19 -10.67 -20.98
C ARG A 90 17.44 -9.40 -20.62
N LEU A 91 17.32 -8.45 -21.56
CA LEU A 91 16.48 -7.28 -21.40
C LEU A 91 15.00 -7.67 -21.32
N LEU A 92 14.54 -8.61 -22.16
CA LEU A 92 13.17 -9.12 -22.09
C LEU A 92 12.92 -9.87 -20.77
N ASP A 93 13.85 -10.74 -20.35
CA ASP A 93 13.77 -11.42 -19.04
C ASP A 93 13.65 -10.39 -17.90
N LEU A 94 14.45 -9.32 -17.96
CA LEU A 94 14.44 -8.25 -16.97
C LEU A 94 13.11 -7.49 -17.00
N CYS A 95 12.60 -7.12 -18.18
CA CYS A 95 11.34 -6.43 -18.31
C CYS A 95 10.17 -7.26 -17.77
N LEU A 96 10.18 -8.59 -17.99
CA LEU A 96 9.19 -9.50 -17.42
C LEU A 96 9.31 -9.57 -15.90
N LYS A 97 10.52 -9.75 -15.36
CA LYS A 97 10.76 -9.76 -13.90
C LYS A 97 10.33 -8.48 -13.20
N LEU A 98 10.50 -7.34 -13.88
CA LEU A 98 10.07 -6.03 -13.38
C LEU A 98 8.58 -5.75 -13.68
N ASN A 99 7.85 -6.70 -14.29
CA ASN A 99 6.47 -6.55 -14.75
C ASN A 99 6.25 -5.32 -15.67
N LEU A 100 7.27 -4.92 -16.42
CA LEU A 100 7.20 -3.86 -17.44
C LEU A 100 6.53 -4.35 -18.73
N ILE A 101 6.55 -5.68 -18.94
CA ILE A 101 5.82 -6.39 -19.99
C ILE A 101 5.08 -7.58 -19.37
N THR A 102 3.95 -7.97 -19.96
CA THR A 102 3.18 -9.15 -19.55
C THR A 102 3.81 -10.45 -20.05
N GLU A 103 3.37 -11.61 -19.56
CA GLU A 103 3.78 -12.92 -20.07
C GLU A 103 3.49 -13.07 -21.58
N ASP A 104 2.31 -12.64 -22.03
CA ASP A 104 1.97 -12.57 -23.45
C ASP A 104 2.93 -11.65 -24.22
N GLY A 105 3.23 -10.47 -23.65
CA GLY A 105 4.16 -9.51 -24.26
C GLY A 105 5.56 -10.08 -24.39
N PHE A 106 6.05 -10.77 -23.35
CA PHE A 106 7.31 -11.50 -23.40
C PHE A 106 7.30 -12.57 -24.49
N PHE A 107 6.25 -13.40 -24.55
CA PHE A 107 6.12 -14.46 -25.56
C PHE A 107 6.16 -13.93 -26.99
N PHE A 108 5.45 -12.83 -27.29
CA PHE A 108 5.44 -12.24 -28.63
C PHE A 108 6.72 -11.48 -28.97
N LEU A 109 7.32 -10.78 -28.01
CA LEU A 109 8.58 -10.07 -28.23
C LEU A 109 9.76 -11.04 -28.37
N ASP A 110 9.76 -12.18 -27.67
CA ASP A 110 10.78 -13.22 -27.82
C ASP A 110 10.73 -13.84 -29.24
N GLN A 111 9.53 -14.07 -29.77
CA GLN A 111 9.36 -14.46 -31.18
C GLN A 111 9.89 -13.38 -32.14
N CYS A 112 9.62 -12.10 -31.88
CA CYS A 112 10.17 -11.01 -32.69
C CYS A 112 11.72 -10.99 -32.63
N ARG A 113 12.33 -11.23 -31.46
CA ARG A 113 13.78 -11.36 -31.35
C ARG A 113 14.31 -12.47 -32.26
N ASP A 114 13.66 -13.63 -32.24
CA ASP A 114 14.07 -14.78 -33.04
C ASP A 114 13.89 -14.53 -34.54
N ILE A 115 12.79 -13.88 -34.95
CA ILE A 115 12.59 -13.44 -36.34
C ILE A 115 13.69 -12.46 -36.75
N ARG A 116 14.00 -11.46 -35.92
CA ARG A 116 15.07 -10.50 -36.19
C ARG A 116 16.42 -11.20 -36.33
N ASN A 117 16.76 -12.14 -35.47
CA ASN A 117 18.06 -12.81 -35.52
C ASN A 117 18.21 -13.72 -36.75
N ASN A 118 17.13 -14.32 -37.23
CA ASN A 118 17.15 -15.28 -38.35
C ASN A 118 16.91 -14.64 -39.73
N TYR A 119 16.26 -13.48 -39.78
CA TYR A 119 15.83 -12.83 -41.03
C TYR A 119 16.39 -11.41 -41.24
N SER A 120 17.11 -10.82 -40.27
CA SER A 120 17.82 -9.56 -40.50
C SER A 120 19.18 -9.81 -41.17
N ALA A 121 19.65 -8.83 -41.94
CA ALA A 121 20.86 -8.87 -42.77
C ALA A 121 22.21 -9.16 -42.06
N ALA A 122 22.20 -9.49 -40.77
CA ALA A 122 23.39 -9.74 -39.96
C ALA A 122 23.94 -11.18 -40.10
N HIS A 123 23.17 -12.13 -40.62
CA HIS A 123 23.56 -13.53 -40.84
C HIS A 123 23.07 -14.03 -42.20
N PRO A 124 23.60 -15.15 -42.76
CA PRO A 124 23.04 -15.75 -43.97
C PRO A 124 21.56 -16.08 -43.72
N THR A 125 20.67 -15.30 -44.32
CA THR A 125 19.23 -15.35 -44.06
C THR A 125 18.66 -16.71 -44.44
N ILE A 126 17.90 -17.31 -43.52
CA ILE A 126 17.25 -18.62 -43.72
C ILE A 126 16.15 -18.53 -44.80
N GLY A 127 15.63 -17.33 -45.07
CA GLY A 127 14.63 -17.04 -46.11
C GLY A 127 14.40 -15.54 -46.34
N SER A 128 13.35 -15.18 -47.08
CA SER A 128 12.89 -13.79 -47.29
C SER A 128 11.64 -13.50 -46.45
N VAL A 129 11.52 -12.26 -45.97
CA VAL A 129 10.35 -11.78 -45.21
C VAL A 129 9.37 -11.15 -46.20
N ASN A 130 8.08 -11.47 -46.07
CA ASN A 130 7.02 -10.87 -46.86
C ASN A 130 6.31 -9.72 -46.10
N ASP A 131 5.38 -9.05 -46.77
CA ASP A 131 4.59 -7.95 -46.22
C ASP A 131 3.85 -8.32 -44.93
N ARG A 132 3.21 -9.50 -44.89
CA ARG A 132 2.37 -9.93 -43.76
C ARG A 132 3.18 -10.21 -42.50
N GLU A 133 4.32 -10.87 -42.66
CA GLU A 133 5.25 -11.13 -41.55
C GLU A 133 5.80 -9.82 -41.02
N PHE A 134 6.18 -8.88 -41.89
CA PHE A 134 6.62 -7.56 -41.46
C PHE A 134 5.54 -6.78 -40.69
N VAL A 135 4.30 -6.72 -41.21
CA VAL A 135 3.20 -6.02 -40.54
C VAL A 135 2.89 -6.67 -39.18
N THR A 136 2.88 -8.00 -39.11
CA THR A 136 2.66 -8.73 -37.84
C THR A 136 3.78 -8.46 -36.84
N PHE A 137 5.04 -8.44 -37.31
CA PHE A 137 6.20 -8.10 -36.51
C PHE A 137 6.10 -6.69 -35.93
N LEU A 138 5.76 -5.71 -36.78
CA LEU A 138 5.60 -4.33 -36.36
C LEU A 138 4.47 -4.20 -35.33
N ASN A 139 3.32 -4.82 -35.58
CA ASN A 139 2.19 -4.79 -34.65
C ASN A 139 2.57 -5.30 -33.25
N ARG A 140 3.33 -6.38 -33.17
CA ARG A 140 3.83 -6.92 -31.88
C ARG A 140 4.79 -5.95 -31.20
N CYS A 141 5.74 -5.37 -31.93
CA CYS A 141 6.66 -4.37 -31.40
C CYS A 141 5.90 -3.13 -30.89
N VAL A 142 4.91 -2.67 -31.66
CA VAL A 142 4.08 -1.53 -31.29
C VAL A 142 3.29 -1.83 -30.02
N ARG A 143 2.52 -2.93 -30.00
CA ARG A 143 1.62 -3.24 -28.90
C ARG A 143 2.33 -3.54 -27.58
N TYR A 144 3.46 -4.23 -27.62
CA TYR A 144 4.12 -4.76 -26.41
C TYR A 144 5.36 -3.98 -25.98
N ALA A 145 5.97 -3.19 -26.86
CA ALA A 145 7.14 -2.37 -26.51
C ALA A 145 6.91 -0.86 -26.66
N LEU A 146 6.32 -0.40 -27.77
CA LEU A 146 6.25 1.04 -28.11
C LEU A 146 4.99 1.76 -27.61
N ALA A 147 3.86 1.08 -27.48
CA ALA A 147 2.60 1.68 -27.05
C ALA A 147 2.58 1.97 -25.54
N ASP A 148 1.92 3.06 -25.16
CA ASP A 148 1.70 3.45 -23.76
C ASP A 148 0.53 2.68 -23.11
N THR A 149 -0.39 2.15 -23.90
CA THR A 149 -1.62 1.50 -23.41
C THR A 149 -1.38 0.19 -22.66
N SER A 150 -0.19 -0.38 -22.77
CA SER A 150 0.19 -1.67 -22.14
C SER A 150 1.21 -1.51 -21.00
N SER A 151 1.68 -0.29 -20.71
CA SER A 151 2.63 -0.04 -19.62
C SER A 151 2.04 0.93 -18.61
N PRO A 152 1.82 0.50 -17.35
CA PRO A 152 1.50 1.40 -16.25
C PRO A 152 2.50 2.56 -16.24
N ARG A 153 2.01 3.79 -16.04
CA ARG A 153 2.91 4.95 -15.93
C ARG A 153 3.83 4.72 -14.75
N GLY A 154 5.10 4.44 -15.04
CA GLY A 154 6.11 4.27 -14.02
C GLY A 154 6.25 5.56 -13.24
N VAL A 155 6.21 5.48 -11.90
CA VAL A 155 6.59 6.61 -11.05
C VAL A 155 8.10 6.75 -11.08
N ASP A 156 8.60 7.96 -11.36
CA ASP A 156 10.00 8.31 -11.12
C ASP A 156 10.26 8.27 -9.61
N ILE A 157 10.93 7.20 -9.18
CA ILE A 157 11.15 6.93 -7.76
C ILE A 157 12.14 7.94 -7.16
N GLY A 158 13.13 8.40 -7.93
CA GLY A 158 14.05 9.43 -7.46
C GLY A 158 13.34 10.75 -7.19
N ALA A 159 12.51 11.19 -8.14
CA ALA A 159 11.69 12.39 -7.99
C ALA A 159 10.69 12.25 -6.84
N PHE A 160 10.05 11.08 -6.70
CA PHE A 160 9.09 10.81 -5.63
C PHE A 160 9.73 10.83 -4.24
N ILE A 161 10.86 10.14 -4.07
CA ILE A 161 11.58 10.09 -2.79
C ILE A 161 12.15 11.46 -2.43
N SER A 162 12.66 12.21 -3.41
CA SER A 162 13.11 13.60 -3.22
C SER A 162 11.96 14.51 -2.79
N ALA A 163 10.79 14.39 -3.44
CA ALA A 163 9.60 15.12 -3.08
C ALA A 163 9.13 14.77 -1.66
N LEU A 164 9.06 13.48 -1.31
CA LEU A 164 8.69 13.02 0.04
C LEU A 164 9.61 13.60 1.12
N LYS A 165 10.93 13.59 0.87
CA LYS A 165 11.94 14.11 1.80
C LYS A 165 12.01 15.64 1.84
N GLY A 166 11.33 16.32 0.92
CA GLY A 166 11.29 17.77 0.83
C GLY A 166 10.33 18.43 1.82
N ALA A 167 9.82 19.60 1.43
CA ALA A 167 8.84 20.33 2.22
C ALA A 167 7.49 19.60 2.30
N ARG A 168 6.63 20.06 3.22
CA ARG A 168 5.25 19.55 3.34
C ARG A 168 4.52 19.69 2.00
N PHE A 169 3.84 18.63 1.56
CA PHE A 169 3.08 18.69 0.32
C PHE A 169 1.95 19.72 0.39
N THR A 170 1.81 20.48 -0.70
CA THR A 170 0.58 21.23 -0.97
C THR A 170 -0.53 20.27 -1.40
N SER A 171 -1.80 20.64 -1.24
CA SER A 171 -2.94 19.79 -1.65
C SER A 171 -2.83 19.33 -3.11
N ASN A 172 -2.48 20.22 -4.02
CA ASN A 172 -2.30 19.88 -5.44
C ASN A 172 -1.14 18.89 -5.66
N GLN A 173 0.01 19.08 -4.99
CA GLN A 173 1.12 18.13 -5.10
C GLN A 173 0.77 16.76 -4.56
N PHE A 174 0.04 16.72 -3.44
CA PHE A 174 -0.44 15.48 -2.84
C PHE A 174 -1.35 14.71 -3.81
N ASP A 175 -2.36 15.39 -4.38
CA ASP A 175 -3.31 14.77 -5.32
C ASP A 175 -2.59 14.22 -6.56
N VAL A 176 -1.63 14.97 -7.12
CA VAL A 176 -0.83 14.53 -8.27
C VAL A 176 -0.03 13.27 -7.95
N TRP A 177 0.59 13.20 -6.76
CA TRP A 177 1.36 12.02 -6.38
C TRP A 177 0.48 10.81 -6.09
N VAL A 178 -0.64 11.00 -5.40
CA VAL A 178 -1.62 9.94 -5.14
C VAL A 178 -2.14 9.37 -6.46
N GLN A 179 -2.49 10.21 -7.42
CA GLN A 179 -2.94 9.76 -8.74
C GLN A 179 -1.86 8.94 -9.45
N ARG A 180 -0.61 9.43 -9.48
CA ARG A 180 0.51 8.69 -10.10
C ARG A 180 0.73 7.32 -9.46
N LEU A 181 0.67 7.23 -8.13
CA LEU A 181 0.84 5.98 -7.40
C LEU A 181 -0.30 4.99 -7.63
N ASN A 182 -1.52 5.48 -7.82
CA ASN A 182 -2.68 4.66 -8.21
C ASN A 182 -2.57 4.19 -9.66
N ASP A 183 -2.08 5.03 -10.58
CA ASP A 183 -1.91 4.68 -12.00
C ASP A 183 -0.69 3.77 -12.27
N THR A 184 0.20 3.63 -11.29
CA THR A 184 1.37 2.75 -11.33
C THR A 184 1.00 1.28 -11.09
N HIS A 185 1.83 0.37 -11.63
CA HIS A 185 1.69 -1.08 -11.45
C HIS A 185 1.76 -1.52 -9.99
N ASP A 186 1.03 -2.58 -9.62
CA ASP A 186 0.94 -3.07 -8.24
C ASP A 186 2.31 -3.42 -7.63
N ALA A 187 3.23 -4.05 -8.38
CA ALA A 187 4.56 -4.38 -7.86
C ALA A 187 5.41 -3.13 -7.55
N GLN A 188 5.35 -2.10 -8.40
CA GLN A 188 6.03 -0.83 -8.15
C GLN A 188 5.35 -0.08 -7.00
N ARG A 189 4.02 -0.12 -6.90
CA ARG A 189 3.27 0.47 -5.78
C ARG A 189 3.65 -0.19 -4.45
N GLN A 190 3.70 -1.53 -4.41
CA GLN A 190 4.14 -2.30 -3.23
C GLN A 190 5.54 -1.88 -2.77
N LEU A 191 6.49 -1.83 -3.71
CA LEU A 191 7.85 -1.36 -3.44
C LEU A 191 7.85 0.08 -2.87
N LEU A 192 7.12 1.00 -3.51
CA LEU A 192 7.05 2.40 -3.11
C LEU A 192 6.43 2.56 -1.71
N VAL A 193 5.37 1.83 -1.39
CA VAL A 193 4.79 1.79 -0.03
C VAL A 193 5.84 1.31 0.98
N GLY A 194 6.59 0.27 0.64
CA GLY A 194 7.70 -0.20 1.47
C GLY A 194 8.79 0.85 1.67
N MET A 195 9.08 1.70 0.69
CA MET A 195 10.05 2.80 0.81
C MET A 195 9.50 3.96 1.65
N VAL A 196 8.24 4.31 1.45
CA VAL A 196 7.53 5.35 2.22
C VAL A 196 7.53 5.00 3.71
N HIS A 197 7.24 3.74 4.04
CA HIS A 197 7.34 3.20 5.40
C HIS A 197 8.77 3.31 5.96
N GLY A 198 9.78 2.96 5.17
CA GLY A 198 11.18 3.10 5.56
C GLY A 198 11.59 4.55 5.85
N ILE A 199 11.14 5.51 5.03
CA ILE A 199 11.35 6.96 5.26
C ILE A 199 10.64 7.41 6.53
N TYR A 200 9.39 6.96 6.75
CA TYR A 200 8.66 7.29 7.96
C TYR A 200 9.40 6.81 9.22
N CYS A 201 10.00 5.62 9.16
CA CYS A 201 10.69 5.02 10.30
C CYS A 201 12.09 5.59 10.53
N ASP A 202 12.74 6.18 9.53
CA ASP A 202 14.10 6.70 9.64
C ASP A 202 14.24 7.74 10.76
N PRO A 203 15.09 7.51 11.80
CA PRO A 203 15.30 8.45 12.90
C PRO A 203 15.72 9.84 12.42
N ASN A 204 16.44 9.93 11.31
CA ASN A 204 16.93 11.18 10.74
C ASN A 204 15.92 11.88 9.82
N ALA A 205 14.75 11.28 9.58
CA ALA A 205 13.72 11.90 8.75
C ALA A 205 13.14 13.14 9.42
N SER A 206 13.02 14.21 8.63
CA SER A 206 12.37 15.45 9.07
C SER A 206 10.87 15.24 9.34
N GLU A 207 10.28 16.07 10.18
CA GLU A 207 8.83 16.03 10.45
C GLU A 207 7.99 16.14 9.17
N PRO A 208 8.24 17.09 8.23
CA PRO A 208 7.53 17.13 6.96
C PRO A 208 7.62 15.81 6.18
N SER A 209 8.78 15.15 6.18
CA SER A 209 8.95 13.87 5.49
C SER A 209 8.08 12.76 6.09
N ARG A 210 8.01 12.69 7.43
CA ARG A 210 7.16 11.70 8.11
C ARG A 210 5.68 11.97 7.86
N LEU A 211 5.25 13.23 7.89
CA LEU A 211 3.86 13.59 7.61
C LEU A 211 3.49 13.30 6.14
N ASN A 212 4.37 13.62 5.19
CA ASN A 212 4.15 13.32 3.77
C ASN A 212 4.04 11.80 3.56
N SER A 213 4.91 11.02 4.19
CA SER A 213 4.83 9.55 4.14
C SER A 213 3.53 9.01 4.69
N LEU A 214 3.07 9.55 5.83
CA LEU A 214 1.84 9.09 6.46
C LEU A 214 0.62 9.37 5.57
N ASP A 215 0.47 10.58 5.04
CA ASP A 215 -0.69 10.93 4.22
C ASP A 215 -0.78 10.11 2.94
N ILE A 216 0.37 9.86 2.28
CA ILE A 216 0.42 9.05 1.07
C ILE A 216 -0.05 7.63 1.39
N CYS A 217 0.46 7.02 2.46
CA CYS A 217 0.03 5.68 2.86
C CYS A 217 -1.43 5.64 3.31
N GLU A 218 -1.92 6.68 3.99
CA GLU A 218 -3.33 6.80 4.38
C GLU A 218 -4.24 6.84 3.15
N SER A 219 -3.87 7.56 2.10
CA SER A 219 -4.64 7.59 0.85
C SER A 219 -4.56 6.29 0.05
N LEU A 220 -3.46 5.54 0.17
CA LEU A 220 -3.24 4.29 -0.56
C LEU A 220 -3.70 3.04 0.20
N LYS A 221 -4.11 3.16 1.47
CA LYS A 221 -4.40 2.00 2.34
C LYS A 221 -5.46 1.07 1.77
N THR A 222 -6.44 1.60 1.04
CA THR A 222 -7.52 0.82 0.40
C THR A 222 -7.00 -0.02 -0.77
N ALA A 223 -5.89 0.40 -1.39
CA ALA A 223 -5.22 -0.31 -2.47
C ALA A 223 -4.14 -1.31 -1.97
N PHE A 224 -3.94 -1.46 -0.66
CA PHE A 224 -2.97 -2.41 -0.11
C PHE A 224 -3.45 -3.85 -0.31
N ASN A 225 -2.79 -4.57 -1.22
CA ASN A 225 -2.94 -6.00 -1.42
C ASN A 225 -2.28 -6.82 -0.28
N ALA A 226 -2.51 -8.14 -0.26
CA ALA A 226 -1.95 -9.02 0.76
C ALA A 226 -0.41 -8.99 0.79
N ALA A 227 0.24 -8.88 -0.37
CA ALA A 227 1.69 -8.81 -0.47
C ALA A 227 2.27 -7.54 0.18
N THR A 228 1.66 -6.38 -0.08
CA THR A 228 2.06 -5.10 0.54
C THR A 228 1.91 -5.14 2.07
N ARG A 229 0.81 -5.71 2.56
CA ARG A 229 0.58 -5.88 4.01
C ARG A 229 1.63 -6.81 4.62
N SER A 230 1.92 -7.93 3.97
CA SER A 230 2.96 -8.87 4.39
C SER A 230 4.33 -8.21 4.46
N ASP A 231 4.73 -7.46 3.43
CA ASP A 231 6.02 -6.77 3.39
C ASP A 231 6.16 -5.74 4.53
N LEU A 232 5.11 -4.99 4.83
CA LEU A 232 5.12 -4.01 5.93
C LEU A 232 5.31 -4.72 7.28
N VAL A 233 4.63 -5.85 7.51
CA VAL A 233 4.78 -6.65 8.73
C VAL A 233 6.18 -7.25 8.82
N ILE A 234 6.72 -7.79 7.72
CA ILE A 234 8.09 -8.33 7.67
C ILE A 234 9.10 -7.24 8.05
N LYS A 235 9.03 -6.05 7.44
CA LYS A 235 9.92 -4.94 7.77
C LYS A 235 9.81 -4.50 9.23
N HIS A 236 8.60 -4.49 9.77
CA HIS A 236 8.36 -4.20 11.19
C HIS A 236 9.06 -5.21 12.10
N SER A 237 8.86 -6.50 11.85
CA SER A 237 9.50 -7.57 12.61
C SER A 237 11.03 -7.57 12.45
N GLU A 238 11.55 -7.20 11.28
CA GLU A 238 12.99 -7.04 11.06
C GLU A 238 13.61 -5.96 11.95
N TYR A 239 12.93 -4.83 12.18
CA TYR A 239 13.43 -3.80 13.10
C TYR A 239 13.57 -4.34 14.52
N ALA A 240 12.58 -5.09 14.99
CA ALA A 240 12.65 -5.76 16.29
C ALA A 240 13.80 -6.79 16.34
N ALA A 241 13.93 -7.64 15.30
CA ALA A 241 14.98 -8.66 15.23
C ALA A 241 16.40 -8.06 15.19
N LYS A 242 16.56 -6.87 14.61
CA LYS A 242 17.82 -6.13 14.55
C LYS A 242 18.11 -5.32 15.83
N GLY A 243 17.17 -5.24 16.77
CA GLY A 243 17.29 -4.40 17.97
C GLY A 243 17.19 -2.90 17.70
N ASP A 244 16.62 -2.49 16.55
CA ASP A 244 16.44 -1.09 16.18
C ASP A 244 15.15 -0.54 16.82
N GLU A 245 15.21 -0.23 18.12
CA GLU A 245 14.05 0.22 18.89
C GLU A 245 13.45 1.54 18.37
N GLN A 246 14.28 2.43 17.82
CA GLN A 246 13.80 3.72 17.29
C GLN A 246 12.92 3.49 16.06
N ARG A 247 13.39 2.68 15.10
CA ARG A 247 12.60 2.35 13.90
C ARG A 247 11.42 1.44 14.23
N HIS A 248 11.57 0.49 15.15
CA HIS A 248 10.47 -0.37 15.59
C HIS A 248 9.34 0.45 16.23
N THR A 249 9.68 1.38 17.13
CA THR A 249 8.69 2.28 17.76
C THR A 249 8.01 3.18 16.73
N ALA A 250 8.77 3.76 15.80
CA ALA A 250 8.18 4.55 14.71
C ALA A 250 7.27 3.68 13.83
N SER A 251 7.69 2.46 13.50
CA SER A 251 6.88 1.52 12.73
C SER A 251 5.57 1.17 13.45
N LEU A 252 5.60 0.92 14.76
CA LEU A 252 4.39 0.70 15.56
C LEU A 252 3.43 1.90 15.47
N GLN A 253 3.93 3.12 15.61
CA GLN A 253 3.13 4.34 15.45
C GLN A 253 2.55 4.48 14.03
N PHE A 254 3.28 4.02 13.01
CA PHE A 254 2.79 4.02 11.63
C PHE A 254 1.56 3.11 11.46
N PHE A 255 1.63 1.86 11.95
CA PHE A 255 0.49 0.94 11.92
C PHE A 255 -0.70 1.50 12.72
N GLU A 256 -0.44 2.10 13.88
CA GLU A 256 -1.46 2.72 14.72
C GLU A 256 -2.15 3.90 14.04
N LYS A 257 -1.41 4.77 13.37
CA LYS A 257 -1.99 5.93 12.67
C LYS A 257 -2.77 5.56 11.42
N LEU A 258 -2.38 4.50 10.72
CA LEU A 258 -3.08 4.03 9.51
C LEU A 258 -4.29 3.13 9.81
N GLY A 259 -4.54 2.80 11.08
CA GLY A 259 -5.63 1.89 11.44
C GLY A 259 -5.33 0.42 11.11
N LEU A 260 -4.05 0.03 11.10
CA LEU A 260 -3.57 -1.28 10.64
C LEU A 260 -3.01 -2.14 11.78
N LEU A 261 -3.31 -1.83 13.05
CA LEU A 261 -2.85 -2.60 14.21
C LEU A 261 -3.23 -4.08 14.16
N SER A 262 -4.36 -4.42 13.53
CA SER A 262 -4.80 -5.80 13.37
C SER A 262 -3.84 -6.68 12.56
N LEU A 263 -2.89 -6.08 11.82
CA LEU A 263 -1.86 -6.80 11.07
C LEU A 263 -0.68 -7.24 11.96
N LEU A 264 -0.54 -6.64 13.15
CA LEU A 264 0.54 -6.93 14.09
C LEU A 264 0.19 -8.13 14.98
N ASN A 265 1.18 -8.64 15.71
CA ASN A 265 0.96 -9.78 16.61
C ASN A 265 0.13 -9.40 17.86
N GLU A 266 -0.43 -10.40 18.53
CA GLU A 266 -1.30 -10.18 19.71
C GLU A 266 -0.56 -9.49 20.87
N SER A 267 0.75 -9.72 21.01
CA SER A 267 1.57 -9.09 22.06
C SER A 267 1.71 -7.58 21.85
N GLU A 268 1.94 -7.15 20.61
CA GLU A 268 2.03 -5.73 20.24
C GLU A 268 0.68 -5.05 20.36
N GLN A 269 -0.39 -5.71 19.89
CA GLN A 269 -1.76 -5.24 20.11
C GLN A 269 -2.04 -5.08 21.60
N HIS A 270 -1.73 -6.10 22.42
CA HIS A 270 -1.87 -6.04 23.88
C HIS A 270 -1.14 -4.82 24.46
N ALA A 271 0.12 -4.62 24.09
CA ALA A 271 0.91 -3.51 24.61
C ALA A 271 0.30 -2.14 24.28
N VAL A 272 -0.23 -1.97 23.05
CA VAL A 272 -0.90 -0.72 22.63
C VAL A 272 -2.18 -0.49 23.43
N PHE A 273 -3.08 -1.48 23.46
CA PHE A 273 -4.34 -1.40 24.20
C PHE A 273 -4.12 -1.19 25.70
N TYR A 274 -3.19 -1.93 26.30
CA TYR A 274 -2.86 -1.83 27.72
C TYR A 274 -2.36 -0.43 28.07
N ARG A 275 -1.38 0.10 27.34
CA ARG A 275 -0.82 1.45 27.59
C ARG A 275 -1.88 2.54 27.42
N ALA A 276 -2.72 2.46 26.39
CA ALA A 276 -3.79 3.43 26.18
C ALA A 276 -4.81 3.40 27.32
N THR A 277 -5.18 2.20 27.77
CA THR A 277 -6.11 2.01 28.89
C THR A 277 -5.52 2.49 30.20
N GLU A 278 -4.25 2.17 30.48
CA GLU A 278 -3.52 2.60 31.68
C GLU A 278 -3.40 4.13 31.73
N ARG A 279 -3.10 4.79 30.60
CA ARG A 279 -3.06 6.25 30.52
C ARG A 279 -4.42 6.88 30.84
N LEU A 280 -5.50 6.32 30.30
CA LEU A 280 -6.86 6.78 30.63
C LEU A 280 -7.17 6.57 32.12
N TRP A 281 -6.82 5.41 32.67
CA TRP A 281 -7.02 5.12 34.09
C TRP A 281 -6.27 6.09 35.00
N ASN A 282 -5.02 6.42 34.65
CA ASN A 282 -4.22 7.38 35.38
C ASN A 282 -4.78 8.81 35.25
N ALA A 283 -5.26 9.20 34.07
CA ALA A 283 -5.92 10.48 33.87
C ALA A 283 -7.20 10.60 34.71
N HIS A 284 -8.00 9.53 34.78
CA HIS A 284 -9.22 9.45 35.59
C HIS A 284 -8.99 9.63 37.09
N ASN A 285 -7.89 9.06 37.60
CA ASN A 285 -7.54 9.14 39.02
C ASN A 285 -6.61 10.32 39.36
N GLY A 286 -6.16 11.07 38.35
CA GLY A 286 -5.26 12.21 38.50
C GLY A 286 -5.96 13.49 38.94
N MET A 287 -5.16 14.55 39.15
CA MET A 287 -5.69 15.89 39.39
C MET A 287 -6.26 16.48 38.09
N ASN A 288 -7.34 17.28 38.18
CA ASN A 288 -8.06 17.83 37.02
C ASN A 288 -8.52 16.76 36.01
N ASN A 289 -8.87 15.57 36.52
CA ASN A 289 -9.30 14.43 35.73
C ASN A 289 -10.38 14.79 34.70
N PHE A 290 -11.40 15.57 35.08
CA PHE A 290 -12.50 15.93 34.17
C PHE A 290 -12.07 16.70 32.91
N TYR A 291 -10.98 17.46 33.00
CA TYR A 291 -10.42 18.22 31.88
C TYR A 291 -9.49 17.36 31.01
N ASN A 292 -8.77 16.42 31.63
CA ASN A 292 -7.74 15.62 30.96
C ASN A 292 -8.29 14.34 30.33
N GLU A 293 -9.32 13.73 30.94
CA GLU A 293 -9.96 12.48 30.49
C GLU A 293 -10.38 12.46 29.00
N PRO A 294 -10.97 13.53 28.41
CA PRO A 294 -11.51 13.48 27.05
C PRO A 294 -10.49 13.05 25.99
N ALA A 295 -9.28 13.61 26.00
CA ALA A 295 -8.25 13.29 25.01
C ALA A 295 -7.80 11.82 25.10
N PHE A 296 -7.72 11.26 26.31
CA PHE A 296 -7.37 9.84 26.49
C PHE A 296 -8.53 8.91 26.13
N ALA A 297 -9.77 9.33 26.37
CA ALA A 297 -10.96 8.57 26.00
C ALA A 297 -11.11 8.50 24.47
N GLU A 298 -10.94 9.63 23.76
CA GLU A 298 -10.97 9.69 22.30
C GLU A 298 -9.89 8.79 21.71
N ARG A 299 -8.67 8.86 22.25
CA ARG A 299 -7.57 7.99 21.81
C ARG A 299 -7.89 6.51 21.98
N LEU A 300 -8.43 6.12 23.14
CA LEU A 300 -8.77 4.72 23.39
C LEU A 300 -9.89 4.24 22.44
N TYR A 301 -10.86 5.11 22.16
CA TYR A 301 -11.93 4.83 21.20
C TYR A 301 -11.38 4.63 19.79
N GLU A 302 -10.49 5.50 19.30
CA GLU A 302 -9.82 5.33 18.01
C GLU A 302 -9.13 3.98 17.89
N ILE A 303 -8.38 3.57 18.92
CA ILE A 303 -7.67 2.29 18.94
C ILE A 303 -8.65 1.11 18.91
N SER A 304 -9.76 1.18 19.67
CA SER A 304 -10.78 0.11 19.68
C SER A 304 -11.49 -0.09 18.34
N GLN A 305 -11.47 0.92 17.45
CA GLN A 305 -12.05 0.77 16.10
C GLN A 305 -11.11 0.02 15.14
N GLN A 306 -9.83 -0.17 15.48
CA GLN A 306 -8.84 -0.77 14.60
C GLN A 306 -8.79 -2.30 14.68
N GLY A 307 -9.42 -2.90 15.70
CA GLY A 307 -9.40 -4.33 15.93
C GLY A 307 -10.06 -4.72 17.24
N ALA A 308 -10.25 -6.03 17.43
CA ALA A 308 -10.78 -6.57 18.67
C ALA A 308 -9.79 -6.37 19.82
N VAL A 309 -10.30 -6.04 21.01
CA VAL A 309 -9.48 -5.90 22.22
C VAL A 309 -8.91 -7.28 22.60
N PRO A 310 -7.58 -7.42 22.77
CA PRO A 310 -6.97 -8.68 23.19
C PRO A 310 -7.52 -9.19 24.52
N GLU A 311 -7.77 -10.49 24.63
CA GLU A 311 -8.40 -11.12 25.81
C GLU A 311 -7.65 -10.79 27.11
N THR A 312 -6.33 -10.70 27.02
CA THR A 312 -5.42 -10.36 28.12
C THR A 312 -5.58 -8.92 28.66
N VAL A 313 -6.20 -8.00 27.91
CA VAL A 313 -6.46 -6.60 28.34
C VAL A 313 -7.95 -6.35 28.63
N GLN A 314 -8.86 -7.19 28.13
CA GLN A 314 -10.31 -6.95 28.17
C GLN A 314 -10.83 -6.59 29.56
N GLU A 315 -10.39 -7.28 30.62
CA GLU A 315 -10.84 -6.97 31.98
C GLU A 315 -10.43 -5.54 32.41
N HIS A 316 -9.17 -5.18 32.18
CA HIS A 316 -8.65 -3.85 32.50
C HIS A 316 -9.32 -2.75 31.66
N PHE A 317 -9.53 -3.03 30.37
CA PHE A 317 -10.22 -2.16 29.41
C PHE A 317 -11.65 -1.85 29.86
N VAL A 318 -12.45 -2.89 30.08
CA VAL A 318 -13.86 -2.76 30.50
C VAL A 318 -13.96 -2.09 31.86
N GLN A 319 -13.12 -2.47 32.83
CA GLN A 319 -13.13 -1.85 34.16
C GLN A 319 -12.85 -0.36 34.07
N THR A 320 -11.85 0.05 33.29
CA THR A 320 -11.43 1.45 33.15
C THR A 320 -12.54 2.29 32.56
N ILE A 321 -13.14 1.85 31.45
CA ILE A 321 -14.22 2.58 30.77
C ILE A 321 -15.45 2.70 31.66
N CYS A 322 -15.87 1.59 32.28
CA CYS A 322 -17.04 1.60 33.16
C CYS A 322 -16.82 2.50 34.38
N CYS A 323 -15.63 2.44 35.00
CA CYS A 323 -15.29 3.28 36.13
C CYS A 323 -15.21 4.78 35.76
N ALA A 324 -14.71 5.10 34.56
CA ALA A 324 -14.67 6.46 34.07
C ALA A 324 -16.08 7.00 33.81
N TYR A 325 -16.94 6.20 33.18
CA TYR A 325 -18.33 6.55 32.89
C TYR A 325 -19.17 6.75 34.14
N VAL A 326 -19.08 5.86 35.14
CA VAL A 326 -19.85 6.01 36.39
C VAL A 326 -19.31 7.12 37.30
N GLY A 327 -18.05 7.50 37.11
CA GLY A 327 -17.35 8.51 37.90
C GLY A 327 -16.73 7.97 39.20
N ASN A 328 -16.29 8.89 40.06
CA ASN A 328 -15.59 8.61 41.32
C ASN A 328 -16.30 9.18 42.57
N GLY A 329 -17.59 9.51 42.45
CA GLY A 329 -18.39 10.13 43.52
C GLY A 329 -18.35 11.66 43.56
N TYR A 330 -17.33 12.30 42.98
CA TYR A 330 -17.24 13.77 42.89
C TYR A 330 -17.84 14.33 41.60
N GLY A 331 -17.97 13.52 40.56
CA GLY A 331 -18.48 13.95 39.25
C GLY A 331 -18.07 13.00 38.13
N VAL A 332 -18.34 13.41 36.89
CA VAL A 332 -17.86 12.78 35.64
C VAL A 332 -17.41 13.86 34.65
N SER A 333 -16.55 13.50 33.71
CA SER A 333 -16.23 14.36 32.59
C SER A 333 -17.38 14.36 31.58
N TRP A 334 -18.11 15.48 31.50
CA TRP A 334 -19.18 15.67 30.51
C TRP A 334 -18.65 15.65 29.07
N ALA A 335 -17.43 16.14 28.86
CA ALA A 335 -16.80 16.16 27.55
C ALA A 335 -16.42 14.75 27.06
N ALA A 336 -16.08 13.83 27.96
CA ALA A 336 -15.76 12.44 27.62
C ALA A 336 -16.99 11.51 27.56
N ALA A 337 -18.14 11.95 28.07
CA ALA A 337 -19.34 11.12 28.23
C ALA A 337 -19.78 10.47 26.91
N ALA A 338 -19.91 11.25 25.83
CA ALA A 338 -20.31 10.74 24.52
C ALA A 338 -19.32 9.69 23.97
N THR A 339 -18.03 9.83 24.25
CA THR A 339 -17.00 8.87 23.83
C THR A 339 -17.10 7.57 24.61
N TYR A 340 -17.36 7.63 25.92
CA TYR A 340 -17.61 6.43 26.72
C TYR A 340 -18.91 5.71 26.32
N GLU A 341 -19.97 6.45 25.97
CA GLU A 341 -21.20 5.84 25.45
C GLU A 341 -20.92 5.03 24.18
N LYS A 342 -20.19 5.62 23.22
CA LYS A 342 -19.77 4.91 21.99
C LYS A 342 -18.91 3.67 22.29
N LEU A 343 -18.00 3.77 23.24
CA LEU A 343 -17.18 2.63 23.68
C LEU A 343 -18.04 1.51 24.26
N ILE A 344 -18.96 1.82 25.17
CA ILE A 344 -19.84 0.84 25.82
C ILE A 344 -20.79 0.20 24.80
N GLN A 345 -21.32 0.97 23.85
CA GLN A 345 -22.13 0.47 22.74
C GLN A 345 -21.36 -0.49 21.83
N SER A 346 -20.04 -0.34 21.73
CA SER A 346 -19.18 -1.20 20.91
C SER A 346 -18.69 -2.47 21.62
N PHE A 347 -19.07 -2.71 22.88
CA PHE A 347 -18.65 -3.91 23.61
C PHE A 347 -19.18 -5.19 22.96
N SER A 348 -18.26 -6.13 22.76
CA SER A 348 -18.57 -7.51 22.39
C SER A 348 -19.33 -8.23 23.51
N PRO A 349 -20.03 -9.34 23.21
CA PRO A 349 -20.71 -10.14 24.25
C PRO A 349 -19.80 -10.58 25.39
N ARG A 350 -18.51 -10.83 25.12
CA ARG A 350 -17.52 -11.16 26.16
C ARG A 350 -17.25 -9.97 27.07
N GLU A 351 -17.06 -8.78 26.50
CA GLU A 351 -16.84 -7.54 27.26
C GLU A 351 -18.08 -7.13 28.06
N ILE A 352 -19.29 -7.33 27.52
CA ILE A 352 -20.55 -7.15 28.25
C ILE A 352 -20.62 -8.09 29.46
N ALA A 353 -20.27 -9.37 29.29
CA ALA A 353 -20.22 -10.30 30.41
C ALA A 353 -19.20 -9.89 31.47
N THR A 354 -18.02 -9.41 31.04
CA THR A 354 -16.99 -8.88 31.94
C THR A 354 -17.50 -7.65 32.69
N MET A 355 -18.16 -6.71 32.02
CA MET A 355 -18.76 -5.51 32.63
C MET A 355 -19.73 -5.89 33.77
N ILE A 356 -20.64 -6.84 33.50
CA ILE A 356 -21.63 -7.30 34.47
C ILE A 356 -20.95 -8.01 35.66
N ARG A 357 -19.99 -8.91 35.39
CA ARG A 357 -19.23 -9.62 36.43
C ARG A 357 -18.45 -8.66 37.33
N LEU A 358 -17.80 -7.67 36.74
CA LEU A 358 -17.04 -6.66 37.48
C LEU A 358 -17.97 -5.84 38.39
N ALA A 359 -19.13 -5.42 37.90
CA ALA A 359 -20.09 -4.65 38.69
C ALA A 359 -20.77 -5.47 39.80
N ALA A 360 -21.01 -6.76 39.57
CA ALA A 360 -21.60 -7.66 40.56
C ALA A 360 -20.62 -8.02 41.70
N SER A 361 -19.31 -7.95 41.45
CA SER A 361 -18.29 -8.30 42.44
C SER A 361 -17.86 -7.08 43.26
N SER A 362 -18.09 -7.13 44.58
CA SER A 362 -17.68 -6.08 45.53
C SER A 362 -16.17 -5.97 45.75
N HIS A 363 -15.37 -6.87 45.17
CA HIS A 363 -13.92 -6.82 45.24
C HIS A 363 -13.30 -5.89 44.18
N THR A 364 -14.02 -5.59 43.11
CA THR A 364 -13.52 -4.74 42.03
C THR A 364 -13.70 -3.26 42.37
N VAL A 365 -13.01 -2.37 41.66
CA VAL A 365 -13.22 -0.93 41.84
C VAL A 365 -14.62 -0.52 41.38
N LEU A 366 -15.09 -1.08 40.27
CA LEU A 366 -16.41 -0.81 39.70
C LEU A 366 -17.52 -1.25 40.66
N GLY A 367 -17.49 -2.49 41.14
CA GLY A 367 -18.51 -3.03 42.03
C GLY A 367 -18.59 -2.28 43.36
N ARG A 368 -17.44 -1.87 43.93
CA ARG A 368 -17.42 -0.99 45.12
C ARG A 368 -18.08 0.36 44.87
N ARG A 369 -17.84 0.99 43.72
CA ARG A 369 -18.46 2.27 43.37
C ARG A 369 -19.97 2.13 43.18
N VAL A 370 -20.41 1.10 42.46
CA VAL A 370 -21.84 0.82 42.19
C VAL A 370 -22.61 0.45 43.46
N ALA A 371 -21.99 -0.32 44.36
CA ALA A 371 -22.59 -0.69 45.64
C ALA A 371 -22.71 0.51 46.59
N SER A 372 -21.63 1.28 46.74
CA SER A 372 -21.52 2.32 47.78
C SER A 372 -22.11 3.68 47.39
N LEU A 373 -22.16 4.02 46.11
CA LEU A 373 -22.54 5.36 45.64
C LEU A 373 -23.80 5.28 44.77
N ALA A 374 -24.87 5.95 45.20
CA ALA A 374 -26.14 5.96 44.48
C ALA A 374 -26.03 6.58 43.07
N SER A 375 -25.22 7.65 42.93
CA SER A 375 -24.96 8.29 41.63
C SER A 375 -24.27 7.36 40.64
N CYS A 376 -23.25 6.62 41.09
CA CYS A 376 -22.56 5.62 40.26
C CYS A 376 -23.50 4.47 39.89
N ARG A 377 -24.38 4.03 40.81
CA ARG A 377 -25.39 3.01 40.51
C ARG A 377 -26.34 3.44 39.41
N GLN A 378 -26.87 4.67 39.49
CA GLN A 378 -27.78 5.20 38.48
C GLN A 378 -27.09 5.34 37.12
N ARG A 379 -25.85 5.82 37.08
CA ARG A 379 -25.06 5.88 35.84
C ARG A 379 -24.74 4.50 35.30
N PHE A 380 -24.44 3.53 36.15
CA PHE A 380 -24.21 2.17 35.69
C PHE A 380 -25.46 1.55 35.04
N LYS A 381 -26.66 1.82 35.60
CA LYS A 381 -27.92 1.45 34.94
C LYS A 381 -28.06 2.12 33.56
N GLN A 382 -27.70 3.39 33.44
CA GLN A 382 -27.67 4.07 32.13
C GLN A 382 -26.69 3.40 31.17
N ALA A 383 -25.50 2.99 31.64
CA ALA A 383 -24.55 2.24 30.81
C ALA A 383 -25.13 0.91 30.32
N LEU A 384 -25.83 0.17 31.18
CA LEU A 384 -26.50 -1.08 30.80
C LEU A 384 -27.64 -0.87 29.79
N GLN A 385 -28.30 0.29 29.80
CA GLN A 385 -29.34 0.66 28.83
C GLN A 385 -28.78 0.98 27.44
N LEU A 386 -27.47 1.26 27.32
CA LEU A 386 -26.81 1.47 26.02
C LEU A 386 -26.56 0.15 25.29
N ILE A 387 -26.60 -0.98 26.00
CA ILE A 387 -26.32 -2.30 25.47
C ILE A 387 -27.65 -2.96 25.07
N ASP A 388 -27.67 -3.61 23.90
CA ASP A 388 -28.82 -4.41 23.48
C ASP A 388 -28.96 -5.64 24.40
N ALA A 389 -30.13 -5.80 25.02
CA ALA A 389 -30.44 -6.93 25.90
C ALA A 389 -30.27 -8.30 25.22
N ALA A 390 -30.41 -8.37 23.89
CA ALA A 390 -30.16 -9.60 23.13
C ALA A 390 -28.67 -10.00 23.09
N SER A 391 -27.77 -9.02 23.30
CA SER A 391 -26.32 -9.23 23.29
C SER A 391 -25.76 -9.66 24.66
N VAL A 392 -26.59 -9.69 25.71
CA VAL A 392 -26.21 -10.12 27.06
C VAL A 392 -26.11 -11.65 27.12
N PRO A 393 -24.94 -12.23 27.45
CA PRO A 393 -24.79 -13.68 27.53
C PRO A 393 -25.65 -14.29 28.65
N SER A 394 -26.22 -15.47 28.38
CA SER A 394 -27.13 -16.17 29.31
C SER A 394 -26.51 -16.40 30.69
N GLY A 395 -25.21 -16.69 30.76
CA GLY A 395 -24.49 -16.95 32.01
C GLY A 395 -24.39 -15.76 32.98
N VAL A 396 -24.67 -14.53 32.54
CA VAL A 396 -24.65 -13.33 33.40
C VAL A 396 -26.02 -12.66 33.50
N LYS A 397 -27.06 -13.24 32.89
CA LYS A 397 -28.40 -12.62 32.78
C LYS A 397 -29.05 -12.36 34.14
N ALA A 398 -28.94 -13.28 35.09
CA ALA A 398 -29.49 -13.09 36.43
C ALA A 398 -28.86 -11.89 37.16
N TRP A 399 -27.55 -11.66 36.99
CA TRP A 399 -26.88 -10.49 37.54
C TRP A 399 -27.26 -9.20 36.80
N TYR A 400 -27.44 -9.27 35.48
CA TYR A 400 -27.94 -8.16 34.67
C TYR A 400 -29.33 -7.71 35.15
N ASP A 401 -30.27 -8.64 35.28
CA ASP A 401 -31.64 -8.34 35.72
C ASP A 401 -31.65 -7.73 37.13
N HIS A 402 -30.82 -8.25 38.04
CA HIS A 402 -30.66 -7.70 39.39
C HIS A 402 -30.03 -6.28 39.39
N LEU A 403 -29.09 -6.00 38.50
CA LEU A 403 -28.46 -4.67 38.40
C LEU A 403 -29.38 -3.64 37.74
N MET A 404 -30.33 -4.09 36.91
CA MET A 404 -31.35 -3.25 36.27
C MET A 404 -32.51 -2.92 37.21
N ALA A 405 -32.93 -3.87 38.05
CA ALA A 405 -33.90 -3.67 39.13
C ALA A 405 -33.46 -2.56 40.09
#